data_AF-A0A7C2L3R6-F1
#
_entry.id   AF-A0A7C2L3R6-F1
#
_cell.length_a   1.000
_cell.length_b   1.000
_cell.length_c   1.000
_cell.angle_alpha   90.00
_cell.angle_beta   90.00
_cell.angle_gamma   90.00
#
_symmetry.space_group_name_H-M   'P 1'
#
loop_
_entity.id
_entity.type
_entity.pdbx_description
1 polymer ?
#
loop_
_entity_poly.entity_id
_entity_poly.type
_entity_poly.pdbx_seq_one_letter_code
_entity_poly.pdbx_strand_id
1 'polypeptide(L)' 'MRHGETGWLVPPKDPEALAARILYVLDHPEEAARVARAAQAFALAYFRADQFIQRMRELYLTLLAS' A
#
# COMPACT_ATOMS: atom_id res chain seq x y z
N MET A 1 2.78 3.71 1.09
CA MET A 1 3.33 2.90 -0.02
C MET A 1 4.80 3.25 -0.20
N ARG A 2 5.62 2.31 -0.67
CA ARG A 2 7.05 2.52 -0.98
C ARG A 2 7.31 2.13 -2.44
N HIS A 3 7.89 3.06 -3.21
CA HIS A 3 8.15 2.88 -4.64
C HIS A 3 9.12 1.71 -4.87
N GLY A 4 8.79 0.81 -5.80
CA GLY A 4 9.59 -0.37 -6.15
C GLY A 4 9.52 -1.53 -5.14
N GLU A 5 8.97 -1.29 -3.95
CA GLU A 5 8.84 -2.29 -2.89
C GLU A 5 7.41 -2.81 -2.75
N THR A 6 6.43 -1.90 -2.70
CA THR A 6 5.01 -2.23 -2.48
C THR A 6 4.12 -1.76 -3.63
N GLY A 7 4.73 -1.51 -4.78
CA GLY A 7 4.09 -0.94 -5.97
C GLY A 7 4.96 0.16 -6.57
N TRP A 8 4.47 0.79 -7.63
CA TRP A 8 5.18 1.87 -8.30
C TRP A 8 4.34 3.13 -8.32
N LEU A 9 5.03 4.26 -8.20
CA LEU A 9 4.46 5.59 -8.35
C LEU A 9 4.81 6.11 -9.73
N VAL A 10 3.84 6.72 -10.38
CA VAL A 10 4.00 7.46 -11.63
C VAL A 10 3.64 8.92 -11.38
N PRO A 11 4.19 9.87 -12.15
CA PRO A 11 3.80 11.27 -12.05
C PRO A 11 2.27 11.44 -12.24
N PRO A 12 1.65 12.39 -11.53
CA PRO A 12 0.24 12.66 -11.71
C PRO A 12 -0.03 13.24 -13.10
N LYS A 13 -1.14 12.82 -13.73
CA LYS A 13 -1.59 13.28 -15.06
C LYS A 13 -0.62 12.97 -16.20
N ASP A 14 0.20 11.93 -16.06
CA ASP A 14 1.14 11.46 -17.07
C ASP A 14 0.71 10.06 -17.57
N PRO A 15 -0.12 9.97 -18.62
CA PRO A 15 -0.61 8.70 -19.15
C PRO A 15 0.50 7.87 -19.82
N GLU A 16 1.50 8.49 -20.41
CA GLU A 16 2.65 7.81 -21.01
C GLU A 16 3.49 7.08 -19.95
N ALA A 17 3.79 7.74 -18.83
CA ALA A 17 4.49 7.11 -17.71
C ALA A 17 3.69 5.97 -17.08
N LEU A 18 2.35 6.11 -17.02
CA LEU A 18 1.47 5.04 -16.57
C LEU A 18 1.51 3.83 -17.52
N ALA A 19 1.36 4.06 -18.82
CA ALA A 19 1.39 3.01 -19.84
C ALA A 19 2.74 2.27 -19.82
N ALA A 20 3.85 3.01 -19.78
CA ALA A 20 5.19 2.43 -19.71
C ALA A 20 5.36 1.54 -18.46
N ARG A 21 4.82 1.97 -17.31
CA ARG A 21 4.88 1.16 -16.09
C ARG A 21 4.03 -0.11 -16.17
N ILE A 22 2.83 -0.02 -16.76
CA ILE A 22 1.96 -1.18 -16.95
C ILE A 22 2.66 -2.21 -17.85
N LEU A 23 3.22 -1.78 -18.98
CA LEU A 23 3.97 -2.66 -19.89
C LEU A 23 5.15 -3.32 -19.19
N TYR A 24 5.94 -2.55 -18.44
CA TYR A 24 7.05 -3.09 -17.65
C TYR A 24 6.62 -4.21 -16.69
N VAL A 25 5.51 -4.03 -15.99
CA VAL A 25 4.97 -5.03 -15.05
C VAL A 25 4.54 -6.31 -15.77
N LEU A 26 3.97 -6.19 -16.98
CA LEU A 26 3.60 -7.33 -17.80
C LEU A 26 4.84 -8.08 -18.34
N ASP A 27 5.89 -7.35 -18.69
CA ASP A 27 7.14 -7.93 -19.22
C ASP A 27 8.02 -8.56 -18.13
N HIS A 28 7.83 -8.21 -16.85
CA HIS A 28 8.64 -8.66 -15.71
C HIS A 28 7.80 -9.36 -14.62
N PRO A 29 7.16 -10.51 -14.92
CA PRO A 29 6.18 -11.13 -14.03
C PRO A 29 6.77 -11.60 -12.69
N GLU A 30 8.03 -12.02 -12.64
CA GLU A 30 8.68 -12.44 -11.40
C GLU A 30 8.87 -11.27 -10.42
N GLU A 31 9.31 -10.13 -10.93
CA GLU A 31 9.43 -8.90 -10.15
C GLU A 31 8.06 -8.39 -9.72
N ALA A 32 7.08 -8.39 -10.64
CA ALA A 32 5.70 -8.04 -10.33
C ALA A 32 5.15 -8.89 -9.18
N ALA A 33 5.36 -10.21 -9.21
CA ALA A 33 4.93 -11.11 -8.15
C ALA A 33 5.66 -10.83 -6.82
N ARG A 34 6.95 -10.52 -6.85
CA ARG A 34 7.72 -10.13 -5.65
C ARG A 34 7.15 -8.86 -5.02
N VAL A 35 6.90 -7.83 -5.83
CA VAL A 35 6.34 -6.55 -5.37
C VAL A 35 4.92 -6.72 -4.84
N ALA A 36 4.09 -7.55 -5.50
CA ALA A 36 2.73 -7.85 -5.04
C ALA A 36 2.71 -8.53 -3.66
N ARG A 37 3.57 -9.52 -3.43
CA ARG A 37 3.71 -10.17 -2.11
C ARG A 37 4.14 -9.19 -1.02
N ALA A 38 5.12 -8.33 -1.32
CA ALA A 38 5.56 -7.30 -0.38
C ALA A 38 4.46 -6.26 -0.09
N ALA A 39 3.69 -5.86 -1.10
CA ALA A 39 2.54 -4.97 -0.95
C ALA A 39 1.45 -5.60 -0.06
N GLN A 40 1.14 -6.88 -0.26
CA GLN A 40 0.18 -7.60 0.56
C GLN A 40 0.63 -7.69 2.03
N ALA A 41 1.88 -8.07 2.28
CA ALA A 41 2.43 -8.13 3.63
C ALA A 41 2.39 -6.75 4.32
N PHE A 42 2.74 -5.68 3.59
CA PHE A 42 2.65 -4.32 4.08
C PHE A 42 1.20 -3.92 4.41
N ALA A 43 0.24 -4.23 3.55
CA ALA A 43 -1.17 -3.93 3.79
C ALA A 43 -1.70 -4.63 5.05
N LEU A 44 -1.38 -5.92 5.20
CA LEU A 44 -1.75 -6.71 6.37
C LEU A 44 -1.05 -6.28 7.66
N ALA A 45 0.12 -5.65 7.58
CA ALA A 45 0.81 -5.16 8.78
C ALA A 45 0.30 -3.79 9.24
N TYR A 46 -0.04 -2.89 8.30
CA TYR A 46 -0.25 -1.47 8.62
C TYR A 46 -1.67 -0.95 8.42
N PHE A 47 -2.51 -1.63 7.61
CA PHE A 47 -3.85 -1.13 7.26
C PHE A 47 -4.97 -2.07 7.68
N ARG A 48 -4.75 -2.92 8.69
CA ARG A 48 -5.85 -3.73 9.20
C ARG A 48 -6.88 -2.85 9.90
N ALA A 49 -8.10 -2.89 9.40
CA ALA A 49 -9.21 -2.08 9.92
C ALA A 49 -9.51 -2.38 11.39
N ASP A 50 -9.35 -3.64 11.82
CA ASP A 50 -9.52 -4.04 13.22
C ASP A 50 -8.55 -3.31 14.15
N GLN A 51 -7.26 -3.27 13.81
CA GLN A 51 -6.22 -2.57 14.58
C GLN A 51 -6.47 -1.07 14.64
N PHE A 52 -6.89 -0.47 13.53
CA PHE A 52 -7.27 0.95 13.50
C PHE A 52 -8.48 1.23 14.40
N ILE A 53 -9.53 0.40 14.30
CA ILE A 53 -10.74 0.53 15.12
C ILE A 53 -10.42 0.39 16.61
N GLN A 54 -9.57 -0.56 17.00
CA GLN A 54 -9.19 -0.73 18.41
C GLN A 54 -8.42 0.48 18.93
N ARG A 55 -7.41 0.98 18.19
CA ARG A 55 -6.66 2.18 18.60
C ARG A 55 -7.54 3.42 18.70
N MET A 56 -8.48 3.60 17.76
CA MET A 56 -9.44 4.70 17.81
C MET A 56 -10.39 4.57 19.00
N ARG A 57 -10.86 3.36 19.31
CA ARG A 57 -11.68 3.08 20.49
C ARG A 57 -10.93 3.40 21.78
N GLU A 58 -9.70 2.91 21.91
CA GLU A 58 -8.85 3.18 23.08
C GLU A 58 -8.66 4.68 23.29
N LEU A 59 -8.36 5.44 22.23
CA LEU A 59 -8.26 6.89 22.30
C LEU A 59 -9.56 7.55 22.81
N TYR A 60 -10.72 7.14 22.29
CA TYR A 60 -11.99 7.67 22.78
C TYR A 60 -12.25 7.32 24.26
N LEU A 61 -11.92 6.09 24.69
CA LEU A 61 -12.06 5.69 26.09
C LEU A 61 -11.12 6.49 27.00
N THR A 62 -9.88 6.76 26.57
CA THR A 62 -8.94 7.60 27.32
C THR A 62 -9.45 9.03 27.48
N LEU A 63 -10.01 9.63 26.43
CA LEU A 63 -10.55 11.00 26.46
C LEU A 63 -11.87 11.12 27.25
N LEU A 64 -12.65 10.04 27.37
CA LEU A 64 -13.86 10.03 28.19
C LEU A 64 -13.58 9.75 29.68
N ALA A 65 -12.41 9.18 29.99
CA ALA A 65 -11.97 8.89 31.36
C ALA A 65 -11.18 10.06 32.00
N SER A 66 -10.94 11.15 31.25
CA SER A 66 -10.38 12.42 31.72
C SER A 66 -11.47 13.45 32.00
#